data_AF-A0A812LC87-F1
#
_entry.id   AF-A0A812LC87-F1
#
_cell.length_a   1.000
_cell.length_b   1.000
_cell.length_c   1.000
_cell.angle_alpha   90.00
_cell.angle_beta   90.00
_cell.angle_gamma   90.00
#
_symmetry.space_group_name_H-M   'P 1'
#
loop_
_entity.id
_entity.type
_entity.pdbx_description
1 polymer ?
#
loop_
_entity_poly.entity_id
_entity_poly.type
_entity_poly.pdbx_seq_one_letter_code
_entity_poly.pdbx_strand_id
1 'polypeptide(L)'
;MGSECILYGDLHEYGLSLGVDLESEDCLELVQEAWNAPLPASWTEYMDESGRAYYVKEGASSSTWEHPADQIYRSLIDLIRKARVEGMARRQDMVREHLRERHEAAKADLAGWSGPYVSDQGEYYYSDRLKVSAWNSPIAEWEHELQTRHAVLERPRRQSLTLILTLRDPPRPGPAEPVIMWYAQLQPLEAPQLQRVT
;
A
#
# COMPACT_ATOMS: atom_id res chain seq x y z
N MET A 1 -0.11 35.67 5.72
CA MET A 1 0.71 35.06 4.64
C MET A 1 1.94 34.37 5.22
N GLY A 2 1.79 33.49 6.22
CA GLY A 2 2.93 32.89 6.93
C GLY A 2 2.76 31.43 7.32
N SER A 3 1.62 30.81 6.97
CA SER A 3 1.29 29.43 7.36
C SER A 3 1.38 28.44 6.19
N GLU A 4 1.19 28.90 4.95
CA GLU A 4 1.33 28.06 3.74
C GLU A 4 2.80 27.85 3.31
N CYS A 5 3.70 28.78 3.62
CA CYS A 5 5.13 28.65 3.25
C CYS A 5 5.91 27.66 4.12
N ILE A 6 5.47 27.42 5.37
CA ILE A 6 6.12 26.47 6.28
C ILE A 6 5.80 25.04 5.82
N LEU A 7 4.54 24.77 5.47
CA LEU A 7 4.10 23.48 4.94
C LEU A 7 4.78 23.09 3.61
N TYR A 8 5.08 24.07 2.74
CA TYR A 8 5.72 23.77 1.44
C TYR A 8 7.21 23.42 1.58
N GLY A 9 7.92 24.03 2.54
CA GLY A 9 9.31 23.70 2.85
C GLY A 9 9.41 22.31 3.50
N ASP A 10 8.56 22.05 4.48
CA ASP A 10 8.52 20.77 5.20
C ASP A 10 8.13 19.60 4.27
N LEU A 11 7.17 19.83 3.37
CA LEU A 11 6.77 18.83 2.36
C LEU A 11 7.90 18.55 1.35
N HIS A 12 8.69 19.56 1.01
CA HIS A 12 9.83 19.39 0.10
C HIS A 12 10.96 18.58 0.76
N GLU A 13 11.30 18.91 2.00
CA GLU A 13 12.27 18.15 2.79
C GLU A 13 11.82 16.69 3.01
N TYR A 14 10.52 16.47 3.22
CA TYR A 14 9.95 15.14 3.28
C TYR A 14 9.99 14.39 1.93
N GLY A 15 9.72 15.07 0.81
CA GLY A 15 9.93 14.49 -0.52
C GLY A 15 11.37 14.02 -0.73
N LEU A 16 12.34 14.82 -0.29
CA LEU A 16 13.76 14.46 -0.33
C LEU A 16 14.09 13.27 0.58
N SER A 17 13.47 13.17 1.77
CA SER A 17 13.64 12.01 2.67
C SER A 17 13.03 10.73 2.09
N LEU A 18 12.01 10.86 1.23
CA LEU A 18 11.48 9.76 0.43
C LEU A 18 12.37 9.41 -0.79
N GLY A 19 13.46 10.16 -1.02
CA GLY A 19 14.37 9.96 -2.16
C GLY A 19 13.80 10.47 -3.48
N VAL A 20 12.87 11.41 -3.43
CA VAL A 20 12.11 11.91 -4.58
C VAL A 20 12.52 13.34 -4.87
N ASP A 21 12.98 13.58 -6.10
CA ASP A 21 13.08 14.95 -6.61
C ASP A 21 11.68 15.40 -7.06
N LEU A 22 11.19 16.48 -6.48
CA LEU A 22 9.81 16.96 -6.62
C LEU A 22 9.55 17.67 -7.97
N GLU A 23 10.27 17.30 -9.02
CA GLU A 23 10.20 17.94 -10.34
C GLU A 23 8.87 17.65 -11.08
N SER A 24 8.11 16.64 -10.64
CA SER A 24 6.89 16.17 -11.32
C SER A 24 5.64 16.35 -10.44
N GLU A 25 4.56 16.88 -11.02
CA GLU A 25 3.25 17.04 -10.36
C GLU A 25 2.74 15.70 -9.77
N ASP A 26 2.90 14.60 -10.52
CA ASP A 26 2.55 13.26 -10.04
C ASP A 26 3.32 12.82 -8.78
N CYS A 27 4.57 13.26 -8.62
CA CYS A 27 5.38 12.95 -7.45
C CYS A 27 4.97 13.83 -6.27
N LEU A 28 4.69 15.12 -6.51
CA LEU A 28 4.19 16.05 -5.50
C LEU A 28 2.87 15.57 -4.88
N GLU A 29 1.92 15.11 -5.69
CA GLU A 29 0.66 14.54 -5.20
C GLU A 29 0.90 13.34 -4.28
N LEU A 30 1.84 12.45 -4.63
CA LEU A 30 2.14 11.26 -3.83
C LEU A 30 2.88 11.58 -2.55
N VAL A 31 3.79 12.54 -2.58
CA VAL A 31 4.48 13.00 -1.37
C VAL A 31 3.48 13.68 -0.43
N GLN A 32 2.52 14.43 -0.96
CA GLN A 32 1.43 15.01 -0.15
C GLN A 32 0.49 13.94 0.42
N GLU A 33 0.18 12.90 -0.36
CA GLU A 33 -0.63 11.77 0.12
C GLU A 33 0.11 10.97 1.20
N ALA A 34 1.42 10.78 1.05
CA ALA A 34 2.30 10.15 2.04
C ALA A 34 2.38 10.95 3.34
N TRP A 35 2.52 12.28 3.25
CA TRP A 35 2.54 13.18 4.41
C TRP A 35 1.25 13.12 5.22
N ASN A 36 0.11 12.96 4.55
CA ASN A 36 -1.21 12.88 5.20
C ASN A 36 -1.67 11.43 5.42
N ALA A 37 -0.80 10.45 5.21
CA ALA A 37 -1.17 9.05 5.35
C ALA A 37 -1.47 8.73 6.81
N PRO A 38 -2.59 8.06 7.11
CA PRO A 38 -2.88 7.62 8.47
C PRO A 38 -1.87 6.55 8.91
N LEU A 39 -1.55 6.54 10.20
CA LEU A 39 -0.76 5.46 10.79
C LEU A 39 -1.53 4.13 10.70
N PRO A 40 -0.86 3.02 10.39
CA PRO A 40 -1.49 1.71 10.47
C PRO A 40 -1.87 1.41 11.93
N ALA A 41 -2.92 0.62 12.14
CA ALA A 41 -3.50 0.38 13.47
C ALA A 41 -2.51 -0.18 14.52
N SER A 42 -1.46 -0.86 14.07
CA SER A 42 -0.42 -1.41 14.94
C SER A 42 0.73 -0.46 15.22
N TRP A 43 0.64 0.81 14.83
CA TRP A 43 1.69 1.80 15.05
C TRP A 43 1.16 2.97 15.88
N THR A 44 1.99 3.40 16.83
CA THR A 44 1.74 4.60 17.62
C THR A 44 2.86 5.59 17.40
N GLU A 45 2.50 6.86 17.19
CA GLU A 45 3.44 7.97 17.14
C GLU A 45 3.70 8.51 18.55
N TYR A 46 4.98 8.76 18.82
CA TYR A 46 5.46 9.41 20.02
C TYR A 46 6.43 10.52 19.63
N MET A 47 6.65 11.47 20.54
CA MET A 47 7.67 12.51 20.37
C MET A 47 8.80 12.31 21.36
N ASP A 48 10.04 12.47 20.90
CA ASP A 48 11.22 12.51 21.77
C ASP A 48 11.34 13.85 22.49
N GLU A 49 12.29 13.96 23.43
CA GLU A 49 12.55 15.20 24.19
C GLU A 49 12.98 16.39 23.30
N SER A 50 13.40 16.11 22.06
CA SER A 50 13.78 17.12 21.06
C SER A 50 12.60 17.53 20.17
N GLY A 51 11.40 16.96 20.37
CA GLY A 51 10.22 17.21 19.55
C GLY A 51 10.21 16.46 18.22
N ARG A 52 11.05 15.43 18.05
CA ARG A 52 11.06 14.59 16.85
C ARG A 52 10.09 13.43 17.02
N ALA A 53 9.27 13.19 15.99
CA ALA A 53 8.39 12.04 15.96
C ALA A 53 9.19 10.72 15.80
N TYR A 54 8.78 9.70 16.54
CA TYR A 54 9.21 8.32 16.37
C TYR A 54 7.99 7.40 16.48
N TYR A 55 8.01 6.30 15.74
CA TYR A 55 6.89 5.38 15.61
C TYR A 55 7.25 4.05 16.26
N VAL A 56 6.36 3.53 17.10
CA VAL A 56 6.54 2.24 17.79
C VAL A 56 5.49 1.27 17.28
N LYS A 57 5.92 0.08 16.87
CA LYS A 57 5.00 -0.99 16.49
C LYS A 57 4.49 -1.70 17.74
N GLU A 58 3.18 -1.73 17.94
CA GLU A 58 2.56 -2.46 19.02
C GLU A 58 2.81 -3.97 18.91
N GLY A 59 3.22 -4.60 20.01
CA GLY A 59 3.53 -6.03 20.06
C GLY A 59 4.90 -6.41 19.51
N ALA A 60 5.63 -5.48 18.87
CA ALA A 60 7.04 -5.66 18.51
C ALA A 60 7.89 -4.65 19.28
N SER A 61 9.04 -5.07 19.82
CA SER A 61 9.99 -4.15 20.45
C SER A 61 10.80 -3.35 19.41
N SER A 62 10.14 -2.87 18.37
CA SER A 62 10.74 -2.16 17.24
C SER A 62 10.17 -0.75 17.18
N SER A 63 11.06 0.23 17.17
CA SER A 63 10.77 1.63 16.89
C SER A 63 11.48 2.06 15.61
N THR A 64 10.91 3.04 14.92
CA THR A 64 11.47 3.64 13.71
C THR A 64 11.31 5.15 13.75
N TRP A 65 12.20 5.85 13.04
CA TRP A 65 12.12 7.29 12.83
C TRP A 65 11.39 7.65 11.53
N GLU A 66 11.07 6.65 10.71
CA GLU A 66 10.39 6.81 9.44
C GLU A 66 8.92 6.41 9.57
N HIS A 67 8.02 7.13 8.90
CA HIS A 67 6.61 6.80 8.98
C HIS A 67 6.37 5.44 8.27
N PRO A 68 5.59 4.51 8.84
CA PRO A 68 5.42 3.16 8.28
C PRO A 68 4.92 3.15 6.83
N ALA A 69 4.13 4.15 6.44
CA ALA A 69 3.63 4.30 5.08
C ALA A 69 4.71 4.77 4.09
N ASP A 70 5.82 5.37 4.55
CA ASP A 70 6.90 5.91 3.70
C ASP A 70 7.43 4.83 2.77
N GLN A 71 7.59 3.60 3.27
CA GLN A 71 8.07 2.49 2.45
C GLN A 71 7.10 2.13 1.31
N ILE A 72 5.79 2.27 1.53
CA ILE A 72 4.76 2.04 0.51
C ILE A 72 4.89 3.11 -0.57
N TYR A 73 4.94 4.39 -0.18
CA TYR A 73 5.02 5.51 -1.11
C TYR A 73 6.33 5.57 -1.88
N ARG A 74 7.48 5.31 -1.25
CA ARG A 74 8.78 5.17 -1.96
C ARG A 74 8.69 4.16 -3.09
N SER A 75 8.15 2.98 -2.79
CA SER A 75 7.96 1.91 -3.75
C SER A 75 7.01 2.30 -4.90
N LEU A 76 5.93 3.03 -4.60
CA LEU A 76 4.98 3.51 -5.60
C LEU A 76 5.59 4.58 -6.50
N ILE A 77 6.31 5.55 -5.92
CA ILE A 77 6.97 6.63 -6.65
C ILE A 77 8.03 6.08 -7.59
N ASP A 78 8.83 5.11 -7.14
CA ASP A 78 9.80 4.42 -7.98
C ASP A 78 9.15 3.69 -9.15
N LEU A 79 8.06 2.97 -8.90
CA LEU A 79 7.32 2.25 -9.93
C LEU A 79 6.77 3.23 -10.98
N ILE A 80 6.16 4.33 -10.53
CA ILE A 80 5.57 5.36 -11.38
C ILE A 80 6.63 6.06 -12.22
N ARG A 81 7.77 6.39 -11.62
CA ARG A 81 8.91 6.99 -12.32
C ARG A 81 9.42 6.09 -13.44
N LYS A 82 9.61 4.80 -13.16
CA LYS A 82 10.02 3.81 -14.18
C LYS A 82 8.94 3.64 -15.25
N ALA A 83 7.68 3.52 -14.86
CA ALA A 83 6.56 3.36 -15.77
C ALA A 83 6.32 4.57 -16.70
N ARG A 84 6.80 5.76 -16.35
CA ARG A 84 6.63 7.00 -17.13
C ARG A 84 7.37 6.97 -18.46
N VAL A 85 8.58 6.42 -18.47
CA VAL A 85 9.42 6.31 -19.69
C VAL A 85 9.06 5.10 -20.56
N GLU A 86 8.22 4.21 -20.03
CA GLU A 86 7.80 2.98 -20.69
C GLU A 86 6.53 3.15 -21.53
N GLY A 87 6.40 2.32 -22.57
CA GLY A 87 5.19 2.23 -23.37
C GLY A 87 3.99 1.72 -22.56
N MET A 88 2.77 2.02 -23.03
CA MET A 88 1.51 1.69 -22.32
C MET A 88 1.40 0.22 -21.90
N ALA A 89 1.70 -0.72 -22.80
CA ALA A 89 1.65 -2.16 -22.50
C ALA A 89 2.64 -2.54 -21.38
N ARG A 90 3.88 -2.03 -21.46
CA ARG A 90 4.92 -2.31 -20.47
C ARG A 90 4.57 -1.72 -19.10
N ARG A 91 4.01 -0.50 -19.08
CA ARG A 91 3.46 0.13 -17.87
C ARG A 91 2.38 -0.72 -17.22
N GLN A 92 1.45 -1.25 -18.00
CA GLN A 92 0.40 -2.14 -17.49
C GLN A 92 0.98 -3.41 -16.88
N ASP A 93 1.96 -4.03 -17.55
CA ASP A 93 2.63 -5.23 -17.04
C ASP A 93 3.35 -4.94 -15.72
N MET A 94 4.06 -3.82 -15.63
CA MET A 94 4.77 -3.42 -14.40
C MET A 94 3.83 -3.21 -13.22
N VAL A 95 2.68 -2.54 -13.43
CA VAL A 95 1.67 -2.33 -12.37
C VAL A 95 1.08 -3.67 -11.93
N ARG A 96 0.71 -4.53 -12.89
CA ARG A 96 0.16 -5.85 -12.59
C ARG A 96 1.15 -6.74 -11.84
N GLU A 97 2.40 -6.75 -12.28
CA GLU A 97 3.47 -7.51 -11.65
C GLU A 97 3.71 -7.02 -10.22
N HIS A 98 3.81 -5.70 -10.02
CA HIS A 98 3.98 -5.10 -8.70
C HIS A 98 2.85 -5.47 -7.74
N LEU A 99 1.60 -5.31 -8.16
CA LEU A 99 0.43 -5.66 -7.35
C LEU A 99 0.43 -7.16 -7.03
N ARG A 100 0.71 -8.02 -8.01
CA ARG A 100 0.79 -9.48 -7.80
C ARG A 100 1.87 -9.85 -6.79
N GLU A 101 3.06 -9.27 -6.90
CA GLU A 101 4.15 -9.52 -5.95
C GLU A 101 3.77 -9.13 -4.53
N ARG A 102 3.10 -7.98 -4.35
CA ARG A 102 2.65 -7.57 -3.02
C ARG A 102 1.56 -8.49 -2.46
N HIS A 103 0.65 -8.97 -3.30
CA HIS A 103 -0.34 -9.97 -2.88
C HIS A 103 0.30 -11.29 -2.46
N GLU A 104 1.27 -11.80 -3.22
CA GLU A 104 1.96 -13.03 -2.87
C GLU A 104 2.81 -12.86 -1.60
N ALA A 105 3.44 -11.71 -1.40
CA ALA A 105 4.11 -11.38 -0.15
C ALA A 105 3.13 -11.37 1.03
N ALA A 106 1.95 -10.75 0.87
CA ALA A 106 0.90 -10.72 1.89
C ALA A 106 0.42 -12.13 2.24
N LYS A 107 0.13 -12.97 1.24
CA LYS A 107 -0.26 -14.38 1.45
C LYS A 107 0.83 -15.16 2.18
N ALA A 108 2.09 -15.01 1.76
CA ALA A 108 3.21 -15.70 2.37
C ALA A 108 3.47 -15.23 3.80
N ASP A 109 3.26 -13.95 4.09
CA ASP A 109 3.41 -13.40 5.44
C ASP A 109 2.28 -13.85 6.36
N LEU A 110 1.04 -13.83 5.86
CA LEU A 110 -0.16 -14.30 6.56
C LEU A 110 -0.21 -15.83 6.69
N ALA A 111 0.60 -16.56 5.92
CA ALA A 111 0.72 -18.01 6.07
C ALA A 111 1.25 -18.36 7.48
N GLY A 112 0.41 -19.03 8.26
CA GLY A 112 0.71 -19.41 9.65
C GLY A 112 0.20 -18.43 10.69
N TRP A 113 -0.43 -17.33 10.30
CA TRP A 113 -1.29 -16.57 11.20
C TRP A 113 -2.64 -17.26 11.38
N SER A 114 -3.17 -17.17 12.58
CA SER A 114 -4.43 -17.80 12.98
C SER A 114 -5.18 -16.92 13.98
N GLY A 115 -6.50 -17.11 14.05
CA GLY A 115 -7.42 -16.27 14.83
C GLY A 115 -8.50 -15.64 13.94
N PRO A 116 -9.27 -14.68 14.47
CA PRO A 116 -9.16 -14.16 15.84
C PRO A 116 -9.52 -15.20 16.91
N TYR A 117 -8.76 -15.21 18.00
CA TYR A 117 -9.04 -15.95 19.23
C TYR A 117 -9.57 -15.00 20.30
N VAL A 118 -10.45 -15.47 21.18
CA VAL A 118 -11.07 -14.63 22.21
C VAL A 118 -10.34 -14.80 23.54
N SER A 119 -10.01 -13.68 24.20
CA SER A 119 -9.50 -13.61 25.56
C SER A 119 -10.36 -12.70 26.44
N ASP A 120 -10.04 -12.60 27.72
CA ASP A 120 -10.63 -11.65 28.67
C ASP A 120 -10.33 -10.18 28.34
N GLN A 121 -9.24 -9.92 27.62
CA GLN A 121 -8.77 -8.59 27.23
C GLN A 121 -9.16 -8.21 25.79
N GLY A 122 -9.84 -9.10 25.07
CA GLY A 122 -10.27 -8.88 23.68
C GLY A 122 -9.81 -9.98 22.74
N GLU A 123 -9.94 -9.71 21.44
CA GLU A 123 -9.52 -10.62 20.38
C GLU A 123 -8.01 -10.53 20.13
N TYR A 124 -7.37 -11.67 19.87
CA TYR A 124 -5.95 -11.73 19.53
C TYR A 124 -5.69 -12.71 18.39
N TYR A 125 -4.56 -12.51 17.71
CA TYR A 125 -4.07 -13.31 16.60
C TYR A 125 -2.77 -13.99 17.01
N TYR A 126 -2.54 -15.19 16.48
CA TYR A 126 -1.33 -15.95 16.77
C TYR A 126 -0.60 -16.32 15.48
N SER A 127 0.69 -16.02 15.43
CA SER A 127 1.61 -16.46 14.38
C SER A 127 2.31 -17.73 14.81
N ASP A 128 1.98 -18.85 14.18
CA ASP A 128 2.69 -20.12 14.40
C ASP A 128 4.14 -20.05 13.92
N ARG A 129 4.41 -19.28 12.86
CA ARG A 129 5.75 -19.12 12.28
C ARG A 129 6.69 -18.34 13.20
N LEU A 130 6.22 -17.21 13.72
CA LEU A 130 7.03 -16.33 14.56
C LEU A 130 6.92 -16.69 16.05
N LYS A 131 5.99 -17.58 16.42
CA LYS A 131 5.64 -17.94 17.79
C LYS A 131 5.30 -16.71 18.65
N VAL A 132 4.59 -15.75 18.06
CA VAL A 132 4.14 -14.51 18.71
C VAL A 132 2.62 -14.37 18.64
N SER A 133 2.06 -13.66 19.61
CA SER A 133 0.67 -13.19 19.58
C SER A 133 0.62 -11.69 19.30
N ALA A 134 -0.41 -11.24 18.59
CA ALA A 134 -0.67 -9.83 18.32
C ALA A 134 -2.13 -9.49 18.62
N TRP A 135 -2.37 -8.31 19.20
CA TRP A 135 -3.71 -7.78 19.41
C TRP A 135 -4.29 -7.21 18.11
N ASN A 136 -3.42 -6.66 17.26
CA ASN A 136 -3.79 -6.11 15.97
C ASN A 136 -3.89 -7.22 14.91
N SER A 137 -4.90 -7.10 14.04
CA SER A 137 -5.10 -8.05 12.94
C SER A 137 -3.98 -7.93 11.91
N PRO A 138 -3.17 -8.98 11.69
CA PRO A 138 -2.14 -8.95 10.66
C PRO A 138 -2.77 -8.81 9.26
N ILE A 139 -4.03 -9.23 9.10
CA ILE A 139 -4.78 -9.10 7.84
C ILE A 139 -5.08 -7.63 7.57
N ALA A 140 -5.45 -6.85 8.59
CA ALA A 140 -5.77 -5.43 8.44
C ALA A 140 -4.55 -4.59 8.01
N GLU A 141 -3.35 -4.91 8.49
CA GLU A 141 -2.11 -4.25 8.05
C GLU A 141 -1.88 -4.45 6.54
N TRP A 142 -1.96 -5.71 6.08
CA TRP A 142 -1.80 -6.03 4.67
C TRP A 142 -2.92 -5.48 3.80
N GLU A 143 -4.16 -5.47 4.29
CA GLU A 143 -5.30 -4.88 3.59
C GLU A 143 -5.10 -3.38 3.38
N HIS A 144 -4.67 -2.65 4.41
CA HIS A 144 -4.37 -1.23 4.30
C HIS A 144 -3.24 -0.94 3.29
N GLU A 145 -2.15 -1.73 3.33
CA GLU A 145 -1.06 -1.58 2.36
C GLU A 145 -1.56 -1.83 0.93
N LEU A 146 -2.24 -2.94 0.68
CA LEU A 146 -2.74 -3.29 -0.65
C LEU A 146 -3.76 -2.26 -1.15
N GLN A 147 -4.67 -1.81 -0.29
CA GLN A 147 -5.66 -0.78 -0.62
C GLN A 147 -4.99 0.52 -1.04
N THR A 148 -3.97 0.98 -0.30
CA THR A 148 -3.20 2.19 -0.65
C THR A 148 -2.55 2.05 -2.02
N ARG A 149 -1.93 0.89 -2.30
CA ARG A 149 -1.28 0.62 -3.59
C ARG A 149 -2.27 0.60 -4.76
N HIS A 150 -3.42 -0.03 -4.58
CA HIS A 150 -4.50 -0.03 -5.57
C HIS A 150 -5.02 1.38 -5.83
N ALA A 151 -5.35 2.11 -4.75
CA ALA A 151 -5.84 3.49 -4.85
C ALA A 151 -4.86 4.38 -5.64
N VAL A 152 -3.56 4.26 -5.38
CA VAL A 152 -2.54 5.05 -6.06
C VAL A 152 -2.32 4.62 -7.52
N LEU A 153 -2.25 3.32 -7.81
CA LEU A 153 -1.87 2.82 -9.13
C LEU A 153 -3.04 2.77 -10.13
N GLU A 154 -4.27 2.65 -9.63
CA GLU A 154 -5.48 2.55 -10.46
C GLU A 154 -6.21 3.88 -10.58
N ARG A 155 -5.75 4.95 -9.90
CA ARG A 155 -6.37 6.27 -10.01
C ARG A 155 -6.33 6.79 -11.45
N PRO A 156 -7.47 7.22 -12.02
CA PRO A 156 -7.45 7.95 -13.27
C PRO A 156 -6.76 9.30 -13.05
N ARG A 157 -5.54 9.45 -13.56
CA ARG A 157 -4.81 10.72 -13.43
C ARG A 157 -5.48 11.80 -14.26
N ARG A 158 -5.70 12.96 -13.63
CA ARG A 158 -6.49 14.07 -14.17
C ARG A 158 -5.92 14.69 -15.46
N GLN A 159 -4.67 14.41 -15.82
CA GLN A 159 -3.98 15.05 -16.95
C GLN A 159 -3.30 14.10 -17.96
N SER A 160 -3.58 12.80 -17.97
CA SER A 160 -3.05 11.93 -19.04
C SER A 160 -4.12 11.02 -19.62
N LEU A 161 -4.36 11.23 -20.92
CA LEU A 161 -5.37 10.57 -21.74
C LEU A 161 -5.28 9.04 -21.58
N THR A 162 -6.34 8.48 -20.98
CA THR A 162 -6.79 7.10 -21.18
C THR A 162 -5.81 6.02 -20.71
N LEU A 163 -5.66 5.89 -19.39
CA LEU A 163 -5.35 4.60 -18.77
C LEU A 163 -6.67 3.86 -18.49
N ILE A 164 -7.38 3.42 -19.53
CA ILE A 164 -8.52 2.52 -19.32
C ILE A 164 -7.94 1.16 -18.89
N LEU A 165 -7.90 0.94 -17.58
CA LEU A 165 -7.95 -0.41 -17.02
C LEU A 165 -9.35 -0.94 -17.31
N THR A 166 -9.55 -1.58 -18.47
CA THR A 166 -10.66 -2.54 -18.64
C THR A 166 -10.18 -3.91 -18.16
N LEU A 167 -9.76 -3.97 -16.90
CA LEU A 167 -10.03 -5.17 -16.11
C LEU A 167 -11.46 -5.00 -15.63
N ARG A 168 -12.36 -5.89 -16.04
CA ARG A 168 -13.71 -5.92 -15.49
C ARG A 168 -13.54 -6.12 -13.99
N ASP A 169 -13.86 -5.10 -13.19
CA ASP A 169 -13.91 -5.21 -11.74
C ASP A 169 -14.73 -6.47 -11.39
N PRO A 170 -14.16 -7.45 -10.67
CA PRO A 170 -15.00 -8.43 -10.01
C PRO A 170 -15.91 -7.70 -9.01
N PRO A 171 -17.11 -8.23 -8.70
CA PRO A 171 -17.95 -7.63 -7.67
C PRO A 171 -17.15 -7.53 -6.37
N ARG A 172 -17.11 -6.34 -5.76
CA ARG A 172 -16.50 -6.13 -4.44
C ARG A 172 -17.10 -7.15 -3.47
N PRO A 173 -16.28 -7.84 -2.66
CA PRO A 173 -16.82 -8.73 -1.66
C PRO A 173 -17.62 -7.93 -0.64
N GLY A 174 -18.61 -8.59 -0.03
CA GLY A 174 -19.39 -8.00 1.06
C GLY A 174 -18.51 -7.70 2.28
N PRO A 175 -19.04 -7.00 3.30
CA PRO A 175 -18.30 -6.48 4.45
C PRO A 175 -17.66 -7.54 5.37
N ALA A 176 -17.71 -8.82 5.02
CA ALA A 176 -17.27 -9.95 5.84
C ALA A 176 -16.08 -10.73 5.26
N GLU A 177 -15.62 -10.43 4.05
CA GLU A 177 -14.47 -11.12 3.45
C GLU A 177 -13.27 -10.18 3.32
N PRO A 178 -12.09 -10.54 3.84
CA PRO A 178 -10.90 -9.70 3.75
C PRO A 178 -10.45 -9.59 2.29
N VAL A 179 -10.08 -8.38 1.86
CA VAL A 179 -9.73 -8.05 0.46
C VAL A 179 -8.66 -8.99 -0.13
N ILE A 180 -7.78 -9.55 0.71
CA ILE A 180 -6.76 -10.52 0.27
C ILE A 180 -7.33 -11.82 -0.32
N MET A 181 -8.53 -12.24 0.12
CA MET A 181 -9.21 -13.45 -0.38
C MET A 181 -9.90 -13.22 -1.72
N TRP A 182 -10.31 -11.99 -2.02
CA TRP A 182 -10.91 -11.59 -3.29
C TRP A 182 -9.90 -11.62 -4.45
N TYR A 183 -8.67 -11.16 -4.20
CA TYR A 183 -7.61 -11.12 -5.22
C TYR A 183 -6.94 -12.47 -5.47
N ALA A 184 -7.12 -13.47 -4.61
CA ALA A 184 -6.66 -14.83 -4.86
C ALA A 184 -7.38 -15.52 -6.04
N GLN A 185 -8.50 -14.94 -6.52
CA GLN A 185 -9.35 -15.49 -7.58
C GLN A 185 -9.20 -14.79 -8.94
N LEU A 186 -8.29 -13.82 -9.10
CA LEU A 186 -8.04 -13.20 -10.40
C LEU A 186 -7.44 -14.23 -11.37
N GLN A 187 -8.28 -14.85 -12.20
CA GLN A 187 -7.83 -15.63 -13.35
C GLN A 187 -7.34 -14.68 -14.45
N PRO A 188 -6.23 -15.00 -15.15
CA PRO A 188 -5.87 -14.30 -16.37
C PRO A 188 -7.01 -14.45 -17.39
N LEU A 189 -7.25 -13.40 -18.19
CA LEU A 189 -8.20 -13.43 -19.31
C LEU A 189 -7.94 -14.68 -20.15
N GLU A 190 -8.84 -15.67 -20.11
CA GLU A 190 -8.85 -16.68 -21.15
C GLU A 190 -9.15 -15.95 -22.47
N ALA A 191 -8.17 -15.94 -23.36
CA ALA A 191 -8.34 -15.43 -24.70
C ALA A 191 -9.52 -16.18 -25.35
N PRO A 192 -10.47 -15.49 -26.01
CA PRO A 192 -11.57 -16.17 -26.68
C PRO A 192 -10.99 -17.15 -27.69
N GLN A 193 -11.26 -18.44 -27.48
CA GLN A 193 -10.97 -19.50 -28.44
C GLN A 193 -11.72 -19.14 -29.73
N LEU A 194 -11.03 -18.57 -30.70
CA LEU A 194 -11.55 -18.36 -32.04
C LEU A 194 -11.80 -19.75 -32.64
N GLN A 195 -13.05 -20.19 -32.60
CA GLN A 195 -13.48 -21.36 -33.34
C GLN A 195 -13.23 -21.07 -34.83
N ARG A 196 -12.32 -21.83 -35.43
CA ARG A 196 -12.19 -21.91 -36.89
C ARG A 196 -13.51 -22.45 -37.42
N VAL A 197 -14.21 -21.61 -38.17
CA VAL A 197 -15.29 -22.04 -39.05
C VAL A 197 -14.63 -22.79 -40.21
N THR A 198 -14.91 -24.08 -40.34
CA THR A 198 -14.76 -24.85 -41.58
C THR A 198 -16.14 -25.15 -42.14
#